data_AF-A0A4Y2EIJ3-F1
#
_entry.id   AF-A0A4Y2EIJ3-F1
#
_cell.length_a   1.000
_cell.length_b   1.000
_cell.length_c   1.000
_cell.angle_alpha   90.00
_cell.angle_beta   90.00
_cell.angle_gamma   90.00
#
_symmetry.space_group_name_H-M   'P 1'
#
loop_
_entity.id
_entity.type
_entity.pdbx_description
1 polymer ?
#
loop_
_entity_poly.entity_id
_entity_poly.type
_entity_poly.pdbx_seq_one_letter_code
_entity_poly.pdbx_strand_id
1 'polypeptide(L)'
;MLIVVVRFNIHHGIYSSGQTGKSSCNWQMSESMVCTADITEAVQNVVNCIINAANNSSPKSSSRPKKFRRPWWNEACRDSRREEKKQWNIFRRYPTTENHVTFKRAKALARRIRRRSQRESWINFISSITSSISSKQLWEKSQGC
;
A
#
# COMPACT_ATOMS: atom_id res chain seq x y z
N MET A 1 -3.19 -32.72 7.28
CA MET A 1 -3.69 -31.50 6.60
C MET A 1 -2.75 -30.33 6.91
N LEU A 2 -1.70 -30.17 6.10
CA LEU A 2 -0.79 -29.02 6.15
C LEU A 2 -1.27 -28.01 5.11
N ILE A 3 -1.84 -26.89 5.55
CA ILE A 3 -2.06 -25.75 4.66
C ILE A 3 -0.71 -25.06 4.51
N VAL A 4 -0.01 -25.38 3.43
CA VAL A 4 1.16 -24.62 2.96
C VAL A 4 0.64 -23.23 2.61
N VAL A 5 0.97 -22.23 3.42
CA VAL A 5 0.74 -20.83 3.07
C VAL A 5 1.73 -20.51 1.96
N VAL A 6 1.30 -20.69 0.70
CA VAL A 6 2.02 -20.18 -0.47
C VAL A 6 2.04 -18.67 -0.32
N ARG A 7 3.20 -18.17 0.10
CA ARG A 7 3.49 -16.75 0.15
C ARG A 7 3.72 -16.32 -1.30
N PHE A 8 2.64 -15.95 -1.98
CA PHE A 8 2.69 -15.33 -3.30
C PHE A 8 3.38 -13.96 -3.13
N ASN A 9 4.70 -13.95 -3.28
CA ASN A 9 5.47 -12.75 -3.52
C ASN A 9 5.19 -12.36 -4.98
N ILE A 10 4.07 -11.69 -5.21
CA ILE A 10 3.86 -11.03 -6.48
C ILE A 10 4.63 -9.72 -6.41
N HIS A 11 5.76 -9.67 -7.12
CA HIS A 11 6.34 -8.41 -7.57
C HIS A 11 5.34 -7.77 -8.55
N HIS A 12 4.37 -7.04 -8.02
CA HIS A 12 3.47 -6.26 -8.86
C HIS A 12 4.14 -4.96 -9.25
N GLY A 13 4.46 -4.88 -10.54
CA GLY A 13 4.81 -3.66 -11.24
C GLY A 13 3.80 -2.56 -10.94
N ILE A 14 4.36 -1.36 -10.79
CA ILE A 14 3.64 -0.13 -10.52
C ILE A 14 2.86 0.23 -11.79
N TYR A 15 1.60 -0.19 -11.88
CA TYR A 15 0.67 0.38 -12.86
C TYR A 15 -0.04 1.56 -12.18
N SER A 16 0.42 2.77 -12.48
CA SER A 16 -0.21 4.01 -12.03
C SER A 16 -1.26 4.41 -13.06
N SER A 17 -2.54 4.27 -12.74
CA SER A 17 -3.63 4.75 -13.60
C SER A 17 -4.40 5.89 -12.94
N GLY A 18 -4.39 7.05 -13.60
CA GLY A 18 -5.58 7.88 -13.74
C GLY A 18 -5.69 9.14 -12.87
N GLN A 19 -4.81 10.12 -13.05
CA GLN A 19 -5.26 11.51 -12.97
C GLN A 19 -5.86 11.90 -14.32
N THR A 20 -7.19 12.11 -14.36
CA THR A 20 -7.84 12.90 -15.43
C THR A 20 -7.64 14.39 -15.13
N GLY A 21 -6.38 14.84 -15.06
CA GLY A 21 -6.04 16.07 -15.74
C GLY A 21 -5.72 15.65 -17.16
N LYS A 22 -6.16 16.38 -18.17
CA LYS A 22 -5.64 16.18 -19.53
C LYS A 22 -4.12 16.43 -19.48
N SER A 23 -3.32 15.44 -19.08
CA SER A 23 -1.92 15.38 -19.50
C SER A 23 -2.01 15.01 -20.96
N SER A 24 -2.28 16.02 -21.79
CA SER A 24 -1.92 15.94 -23.18
C SER A 24 -0.40 15.80 -23.18
N CYS A 25 0.10 14.57 -23.06
CA CYS A 25 1.45 14.28 -23.51
C CYS A 25 1.35 14.52 -25.00
N ASN A 26 1.74 15.72 -25.41
CA ASN A 26 1.82 16.09 -26.81
C ASN A 26 2.96 15.23 -27.39
N TRP A 27 2.63 14.03 -27.85
CA TRP A 27 3.55 13.10 -28.50
C TRP A 27 3.82 13.53 -29.95
N GLN A 28 4.01 14.83 -30.16
CA GLN A 28 4.32 15.37 -31.47
C GLN A 28 5.80 15.11 -31.74
N MET A 29 6.13 13.91 -32.22
CA MET A 29 7.38 13.71 -32.94
C MET A 29 7.26 14.49 -34.25
N SER A 30 7.94 15.64 -34.32
CA SER A 30 8.01 16.40 -35.57
C SER A 30 9.05 15.77 -36.50
N GLU A 31 8.75 15.75 -37.80
CA GLU A 31 9.65 15.24 -38.85
C GLU A 31 11.05 15.88 -38.80
N SER A 32 11.13 17.13 -38.33
CA SER A 32 12.37 17.87 -38.08
C SER A 32 13.30 17.25 -37.02
N MET A 33 12.82 16.37 -36.14
CA MET A 33 13.67 15.71 -35.13
C MET A 33 14.49 14.54 -35.71
N VAL A 34 14.08 14.03 -36.88
CA VAL A 34 14.71 12.87 -37.55
C VAL A 34 15.49 13.31 -38.81
N CYS A 35 15.16 14.48 -39.36
CA CYS A 35 15.83 15.07 -40.53
C CYS A 35 17.02 15.97 -40.18
N THR A 36 17.84 15.60 -39.18
CA THR A 36 19.13 16.28 -38.90
C THR A 36 20.23 15.68 -39.77
N ALA A 37 21.18 16.51 -40.21
CA ALA A 37 22.30 16.07 -41.06
C ALA A 37 23.25 15.10 -40.31
N ASP A 38 23.27 15.16 -38.99
CA ASP A 38 23.99 14.24 -38.11
C ASP A 38 23.03 13.20 -37.51
N ILE A 39 23.33 11.93 -37.75
CA ILE A 39 22.59 10.77 -37.23
C ILE A 39 22.66 10.73 -35.69
N THR A 40 23.78 11.18 -35.12
CA THR A 40 24.00 11.22 -33.67
C THR A 40 23.01 12.17 -32.99
N GLU A 41 22.76 13.31 -33.64
CA GLU A 41 21.80 14.32 -33.19
C GLU A 41 20.36 13.79 -33.27
N ALA A 42 19.99 13.12 -34.37
CA ALA A 42 18.68 12.51 -34.54
C ALA A 42 18.39 11.46 -33.44
N VAL A 43 19.37 10.59 -33.16
CA VAL A 43 19.24 9.56 -32.11
C VAL A 43 19.06 10.21 -30.73
N GLN A 44 19.85 11.24 -30.42
CA GLN A 44 19.75 11.92 -29.13
C GLN A 44 18.40 12.62 -28.94
N ASN A 45 17.85 13.19 -30.01
CA ASN A 45 16.53 13.85 -30.00
C ASN A 45 15.39 12.85 -29.71
N VAL A 46 15.44 11.67 -30.32
CA VAL A 46 14.46 10.59 -30.06
C VAL A 46 14.57 10.08 -28.63
N VAL A 47 15.78 9.83 -28.14
CA VAL A 47 16.03 9.37 -26.76
C VAL A 47 15.50 10.39 -25.74
N ASN A 48 15.77 11.69 -25.96
CA ASN A 48 15.29 12.75 -25.09
C ASN A 48 13.76 12.84 -25.10
N CYS A 49 13.10 12.66 -26.25
CA CYS A 49 11.65 12.62 -26.35
C CYS A 49 11.05 11.49 -25.50
N ILE A 50 11.62 10.28 -25.61
CA ILE A 50 11.18 9.11 -24.84
C ILE A 50 11.37 9.34 -23.33
N ILE A 51 12.54 9.85 -22.92
CA ILE A 51 12.84 10.15 -21.51
C ILE A 51 11.88 11.21 -20.97
N ASN A 52 11.66 12.29 -21.72
CA ASN A 52 10.77 13.38 -21.30
C ASN A 52 9.34 12.90 -21.15
N ALA A 53 8.87 12.07 -22.07
CA ALA A 53 7.51 11.57 -22.01
C ALA A 53 7.33 10.48 -20.95
N ALA A 54 8.34 9.65 -20.69
CA ALA A 54 8.37 8.76 -19.53
C ALA A 54 8.31 9.56 -18.22
N ASN A 55 9.10 10.63 -18.10
CA ASN A 55 9.13 11.51 -16.92
C ASN A 55 7.82 12.29 -16.72
N ASN A 56 7.14 12.66 -17.80
CA ASN A 56 5.86 13.38 -17.74
C ASN A 56 4.67 12.45 -17.46
N SER A 57 4.70 11.22 -17.98
CA SER A 57 3.64 10.22 -17.76
C SER A 57 3.74 9.54 -16.39
N SER A 58 4.96 9.42 -15.86
CA SER A 58 5.22 8.79 -14.56
C SER A 58 5.40 9.87 -13.49
N PRO A 59 4.39 10.13 -12.62
CA PRO A 59 4.57 11.06 -11.52
C PRO A 59 5.72 10.60 -10.63
N LYS A 60 6.73 11.45 -10.45
CA LYS A 60 7.86 11.17 -9.56
C LYS A 60 7.31 10.90 -8.15
N SER A 61 7.50 9.67 -7.67
CA SER A 61 7.05 9.29 -6.33
C SER A 61 7.76 10.16 -5.29
N SER A 62 7.01 10.75 -4.36
CA SER A 62 7.59 11.41 -3.19
C SER A 62 8.51 10.44 -2.45
N SER A 63 9.72 10.90 -2.08
CA SER A 63 10.67 10.15 -1.26
C SER A 63 10.12 9.83 0.14
N ARG A 64 9.06 10.51 0.57
CA ARG A 64 8.35 10.30 1.83
C ARG A 64 6.92 9.86 1.55
N PRO A 65 6.66 8.56 1.33
CA PRO A 65 5.30 8.06 1.23
C PRO A 65 4.56 8.39 2.53
N LYS A 66 3.32 8.90 2.41
CA LYS A 66 2.46 9.13 3.59
C LYS A 66 2.22 7.78 4.26
N LYS A 67 2.49 7.69 5.57
CA LYS A 67 2.15 6.49 6.35
C LYS A 67 0.63 6.39 6.43
N PHE A 68 0.03 5.52 5.61
CA PHE A 68 -1.38 5.19 5.77
C PHE A 68 -1.59 4.54 7.13
N ARG A 69 -2.44 5.15 7.95
CA ARG A 69 -2.86 4.53 9.20
C ARG A 69 -3.75 3.37 8.83
N ARG A 70 -3.35 2.16 9.23
CA ARG A 70 -4.12 0.93 8.99
C ARG A 70 -5.57 1.15 9.44
N PRO A 71 -6.57 1.07 8.54
CA PRO A 71 -7.95 1.47 8.88
C PRO A 71 -8.56 0.65 10.02
N TRP A 72 -8.12 -0.59 10.18
CA TRP A 72 -8.54 -1.48 11.27
C TRP A 72 -7.87 -1.20 12.63
N TRP A 73 -6.90 -0.28 12.71
CA TRP A 73 -6.18 0.03 13.95
C TRP A 73 -6.98 0.98 14.85
N ASN A 74 -7.80 0.39 15.73
CA ASN A 74 -8.69 1.11 16.65
C ASN A 74 -8.17 1.14 18.10
N GLU A 75 -8.92 1.78 19.01
CA GLU A 75 -8.60 1.84 20.44
C GLU A 75 -8.56 0.45 21.07
N ALA A 76 -9.51 -0.44 20.74
CA ALA A 76 -9.52 -1.82 21.24
C ALA A 76 -8.23 -2.59 20.89
N CYS A 77 -7.67 -2.38 19.70
CA CYS A 77 -6.36 -2.93 19.31
C CYS A 77 -5.20 -2.34 20.12
N ARG A 78 -5.26 -1.05 20.46
CA ARG A 78 -4.25 -0.39 21.32
C ARG A 78 -4.30 -0.91 22.73
N ASP A 79 -5.48 -0.93 23.33
CA ASP A 79 -5.68 -1.35 24.72
C ASP A 79 -5.34 -2.82 24.93
N SER A 80 -5.82 -3.70 24.04
CA SER A 80 -5.48 -5.12 24.13
C SER A 80 -3.99 -5.39 23.95
N ARG A 81 -3.29 -4.59 23.12
CA ARG A 81 -1.83 -4.68 22.98
C ARG A 81 -1.10 -4.12 24.19
N ARG A 82 -1.60 -3.04 24.81
CA ARG A 82 -1.06 -2.48 26.06
C ARG A 82 -1.19 -3.51 27.17
N GLU A 83 -2.33 -4.18 27.28
CA GLU A 83 -2.58 -5.22 28.28
C GLU A 83 -1.74 -6.48 28.03
N GLU A 84 -1.63 -6.95 26.78
CA GLU A 84 -0.71 -8.05 26.42
C GLU A 84 0.73 -7.73 26.87
N LYS A 85 1.20 -6.49 26.61
CA LYS A 85 2.54 -6.05 27.01
C LYS A 85 2.69 -5.95 28.53
N LYS A 86 1.66 -5.48 29.24
CA LYS A 86 1.63 -5.43 30.71
C LYS A 86 1.78 -6.82 31.30
N GLN A 87 0.96 -7.78 30.86
CA GLN A 87 1.01 -9.15 31.35
C GLN A 87 2.32 -9.86 30.97
N TRP A 88 2.85 -9.60 29.78
CA TRP A 88 4.19 -10.06 29.40
C TRP A 88 5.27 -9.53 30.34
N ASN A 89 5.22 -8.24 30.69
CA ASN A 89 6.21 -7.65 31.61
C ASN A 89 6.14 -8.24 33.02
N ILE A 90 4.93 -8.56 33.51
CA ILE A 90 4.73 -9.22 34.81
C ILE A 90 5.33 -10.63 34.76
N PHE A 91 4.91 -11.45 33.78
CA PHE A 91 5.43 -12.81 33.62
C PHE A 91 6.95 -12.84 33.43
N ARG A 92 7.51 -11.91 32.64
CA ARG A 92 8.95 -11.82 32.40
C ARG A 92 9.74 -11.51 33.66
N ARG A 93 9.18 -10.71 34.58
CA ARG A 93 9.81 -10.41 35.87
C ARG A 93 9.61 -11.54 36.88
N TYR A 94 8.44 -12.16 36.87
CA TYR A 94 8.03 -13.19 37.82
C TYR A 94 7.43 -14.38 37.07
N PRO A 95 8.26 -15.36 36.67
CA PRO A 95 7.86 -16.47 35.81
C PRO A 95 7.09 -17.56 36.58
N THR A 96 5.92 -17.21 37.12
CA THR A 96 5.00 -18.15 37.77
C THR A 96 4.01 -18.74 36.76
N THR A 97 3.45 -19.91 37.07
CA THR A 97 2.45 -20.57 36.24
C THR A 97 1.20 -19.70 36.05
N GLU A 98 0.74 -19.04 37.11
CA GLU A 98 -0.40 -18.12 37.05
C GLU A 98 -0.14 -16.95 36.09
N ASN A 99 1.03 -16.31 36.21
CA ASN A 99 1.43 -15.21 35.33
C ASN A 99 1.57 -15.66 33.87
N HIS A 100 2.01 -16.90 33.64
CA HIS A 100 2.05 -17.46 32.29
C HIS A 100 0.64 -17.63 31.70
N VAL A 101 -0.31 -18.13 32.49
CA VAL A 101 -1.71 -18.31 32.07
C VAL A 101 -2.37 -16.96 31.78
N THR A 102 -2.21 -15.95 32.64
CA THR A 102 -2.77 -14.60 32.43
C THR A 102 -2.21 -13.96 31.17
N PHE A 103 -0.89 -14.05 30.94
CA PHE A 103 -0.27 -13.60 29.70
C PHE A 103 -0.82 -14.32 28.47
N LYS A 104 -0.97 -15.65 28.50
CA LYS A 104 -1.54 -16.43 27.39
C LYS A 104 -2.97 -16.01 27.07
N ARG A 105 -3.80 -15.76 28.11
CA ARG A 105 -5.17 -15.24 27.95
C ARG A 105 -5.17 -13.86 27.30
N ALA A 106 -4.36 -12.92 27.79
CA ALA A 106 -4.24 -11.58 27.21
C ALA A 106 -3.76 -11.62 25.75
N LYS A 107 -2.78 -12.47 25.44
CA LYS A 107 -2.28 -12.69 24.08
C LYS A 107 -3.33 -13.26 23.14
N ALA A 108 -4.13 -14.23 23.60
CA ALA A 108 -5.25 -14.79 22.84
C ALA A 108 -6.32 -13.73 22.56
N LEU A 109 -6.64 -12.90 23.56
CA LEU A 109 -7.60 -11.80 23.44
C LEU A 109 -7.13 -10.75 22.42
N ALA A 110 -5.88 -10.27 22.52
CA ALA A 110 -5.30 -9.31 21.59
C ALA A 110 -5.32 -9.84 20.14
N ARG A 111 -5.01 -11.13 19.94
CA ARG A 111 -5.12 -11.80 18.63
C ARG A 111 -6.57 -11.80 18.11
N ARG A 112 -7.55 -12.11 18.97
CA ARG A 112 -8.97 -12.12 18.61
C ARG A 112 -9.45 -10.73 18.19
N ILE A 113 -9.17 -9.71 19.00
CA ILE A 113 -9.56 -8.32 18.72
C ILE A 113 -8.95 -7.85 17.40
N ARG A 114 -7.65 -8.09 17.19
CA ARG A 114 -6.98 -7.73 15.94
C ARG A 114 -7.62 -8.37 14.71
N ARG A 115 -7.91 -9.68 14.77
CA ARG A 115 -8.58 -10.39 13.66
C ARG A 115 -9.98 -9.85 13.40
N ARG A 116 -10.73 -9.56 14.47
CA ARG A 116 -12.08 -8.97 14.37
C ARG A 116 -12.02 -7.60 13.69
N SER A 117 -11.16 -6.70 14.16
CA SER A 117 -11.06 -5.36 13.58
C SER A 117 -10.56 -5.35 12.14
N GLN A 118 -9.67 -6.27 11.76
CA GLN A 118 -9.29 -6.47 10.36
C GLN A 118 -10.49 -6.90 9.51
N ARG A 119 -11.28 -7.87 9.99
CA ARG A 119 -12.48 -8.35 9.29
C ARG A 119 -13.52 -7.24 9.16
N GLU A 120 -13.83 -6.52 10.23
CA GLU A 120 -14.81 -5.43 10.23
C GLU A 120 -14.38 -4.30 9.28
N SER A 121 -13.10 -3.92 9.32
CA SER A 121 -12.55 -2.93 8.40
C SER A 121 -12.65 -3.37 6.94
N TRP A 122 -12.39 -4.65 6.65
CA TRP A 122 -12.51 -5.20 5.30
C TRP A 122 -13.96 -5.22 4.83
N ILE A 123 -14.89 -5.66 5.68
CA ILE A 123 -16.32 -5.64 5.39
C ILE A 123 -16.77 -4.20 5.11
N ASN A 124 -16.40 -3.24 5.95
CA ASN A 124 -16.74 -1.83 5.77
C ASN A 124 -16.15 -1.26 4.47
N PHE A 125 -14.92 -1.63 4.13
CA PHE A 125 -14.29 -1.23 2.87
C PHE A 125 -15.11 -1.73 1.67
N ILE A 126 -15.41 -3.03 1.63
CA ILE A 126 -16.20 -3.65 0.55
C ILE A 126 -17.61 -3.04 0.48
N SER A 127 -18.28 -2.88 1.61
CA SER A 127 -19.61 -2.23 1.66
C SER A 127 -19.59 -0.78 1.18
N SER A 128 -18.43 -0.10 1.21
CA SER A 128 -18.28 1.28 0.73
C SER A 128 -18.00 1.40 -0.77
N ILE A 129 -17.84 0.27 -1.48
CA ILE A 129 -17.67 0.22 -2.93
C ILE A 129 -19.06 0.11 -3.57
N THR A 130 -19.54 1.20 -4.14
CA THR A 130 -20.82 1.26 -4.87
C THR A 130 -20.58 1.24 -6.38
N SER A 131 -21.60 0.90 -7.17
CA SER A 131 -21.53 0.92 -8.65
C SER A 131 -21.22 2.30 -9.25
N SER A 132 -21.43 3.36 -8.48
CA SER A 132 -21.15 4.75 -8.84
C SER A 132 -19.73 5.24 -8.51
N ILE A 133 -18.87 4.40 -7.91
CA ILE A 133 -17.51 4.81 -7.54
C ILE A 133 -16.65 4.97 -8.80
N SER A 134 -15.99 6.13 -8.94
CA SER A 134 -15.04 6.32 -10.05
C SER A 134 -13.77 5.51 -9.84
N SER A 135 -13.09 5.12 -10.92
CA SER A 135 -11.80 4.40 -10.86
C SER A 135 -10.75 5.13 -10.03
N LYS A 136 -10.76 6.47 -10.06
CA LYS A 136 -9.88 7.33 -9.25
C LYS A 136 -10.16 7.18 -7.75
N GLN A 137 -11.43 7.26 -7.35
CA GLN A 137 -11.82 7.11 -5.94
C GLN A 137 -11.56 5.70 -5.41
N LEU A 138 -11.80 4.68 -6.24
CA LEU A 138 -11.48 3.30 -5.89
C LEU A 138 -9.97 3.11 -5.67
N TRP A 139 -9.14 3.70 -6.54
CA TRP A 139 -7.69 3.67 -6.41
C TRP A 139 -7.21 4.38 -5.14
N GLU A 140 -7.72 5.57 -4.84
CA GLU A 140 -7.37 6.27 -3.60
C GLU A 140 -7.75 5.46 -2.34
N LYS A 141 -8.90 4.77 -2.38
CA LYS A 141 -9.34 3.90 -1.29
C LYS A 141 -8.51 2.61 -1.16
N SER A 142 -8.07 2.02 -2.27
CA SER A 142 -7.28 0.77 -2.25
C SER A 142 -5.86 1.00 -1.71
N GLN A 143 -5.29 2.18 -1.93
CA GLN A 143 -3.99 2.57 -1.37
C GLN A 143 -4.03 2.78 0.17
N GLY A 144 -5.22 2.93 0.75
CA GLY A 144 -5.41 3.21 2.18
C GLY A 144 -5.70 1.99 3.07
N CYS A 145 -5.92 0.79 2.50
CA CYS A 145 -6.33 -0.41 3.25
C CYS A 145 -5.17 -1.31 3.72
#